data_AF-A0AAU3W8I5-F1
#
_entry.id   AF-A0AAU3W8I5-F1
#
_cell.length_a   1.000
_cell.length_b   1.000
_cell.length_c   1.000
_cell.angle_alpha   90.00
_cell.angle_beta   90.00
_cell.angle_gamma   90.00
#
_symmetry.space_group_name_H-M   'P 1'
#
loop_
_entity.id
_entity.type
_entity.pdbx_description
1 polymer ?
#
loop_
_entity_poly.entity_id
_entity_poly.type
_entity_poly.pdbx_seq_one_letter_code
_entity_poly.pdbx_strand_id
1 'polypeptide(L)'
;MTEAAGPSVEGAREWAERLGWSYGLIAPDSVERGAALARLDAARAEAQAARARYNEAWLRASRAGSEDWHQEPSVVAAQRLYEEAGSRCLPEALWHAPYRDDIRMSPKLPFALLFLEWEARFPQEWTQHAKAWGTKQALIRDLARRSPSDEAVKAKLLALVEVVVQRAYRCKDREYVRVARTLDGDDLRTRLHRAHHMENPWAQLHAGYVLWLLDHPEVPNTRHVWRTWLTDPRSRCP
;
A
#
# COMPACT_ATOMS: atom_id res chain seq x y z
N MET A 1 26.83 15.52 6.65
CA MET A 1 26.34 14.20 7.10
C MET A 1 25.16 14.45 8.01
N THR A 2 23.94 14.34 7.48
CA THR A 2 22.71 14.55 8.25
C THR A 2 22.25 13.19 8.74
N GLU A 3 22.31 12.98 10.05
CA GLU A 3 21.82 11.80 10.74
C GLU A 3 20.34 11.61 10.37
N ALA A 4 20.00 10.44 9.82
CA ALA A 4 18.62 10.13 9.48
C ALA A 4 17.85 9.94 10.79
N ALA A 5 17.18 11.00 11.25
CA ALA A 5 16.27 10.91 12.38
C ALA A 5 15.21 9.85 12.05
N GLY A 6 15.19 8.77 12.85
CA GLY A 6 14.13 7.77 12.80
C GLY A 6 12.75 8.40 13.07
N PRO A 7 11.66 7.64 12.83
CA PRO A 7 10.33 8.12 13.15
C PRO A 7 10.27 8.58 14.61
N SER A 8 9.80 9.81 14.85
CA SER A 8 9.64 10.34 16.21
C SER A 8 8.75 9.41 17.03
N VAL A 9 9.19 9.04 18.24
CA VAL A 9 8.45 8.14 19.15
C VAL A 9 7.03 8.64 19.40
N GLU A 10 6.85 9.96 19.50
CA GLU A 10 5.55 10.60 19.69
C GLU A 10 4.61 10.38 18.49
N GLY A 11 5.09 10.64 17.26
CA GLY A 11 4.33 10.33 16.05
C GLY A 11 3.96 8.85 15.92
N ALA A 12 4.84 7.92 16.30
CA ALA A 12 4.51 6.48 16.30
C ALA A 12 3.36 6.15 17.26
N ARG A 13 3.36 6.76 18.45
CA ARG A 13 2.30 6.59 19.45
C ARG A 13 0.95 7.13 18.95
N GLU A 14 0.92 8.34 18.39
CA GLU A 14 -0.31 8.93 17.86
C GLU A 14 -0.94 8.09 16.74
N TRP A 15 -0.11 7.50 15.88
CA TRP A 15 -0.57 6.61 14.83
C TRP A 15 -1.12 5.30 15.40
N ALA A 16 -0.46 4.74 16.41
CA ALA A 16 -0.95 3.55 17.13
C ALA A 16 -2.28 3.82 17.86
N GLU A 17 -2.46 4.98 18.48
CA GLU A 17 -3.72 5.37 19.13
C GLU A 17 -4.87 5.49 18.11
N ARG A 18 -4.60 6.06 16.93
CA ARG A 18 -5.62 6.25 15.87
C ARG A 18 -5.94 4.97 15.09
N LEU A 19 -4.92 4.20 14.72
CA LEU A 19 -5.03 3.10 13.76
C LEU A 19 -4.59 1.75 14.30
N GLY A 20 -4.18 1.63 15.56
CA GLY A 20 -3.74 0.35 16.14
C GLY A 20 -4.78 -0.76 16.04
N TRP A 21 -6.07 -0.42 16.05
CA TRP A 21 -7.16 -1.35 15.81
C TRP A 21 -7.09 -2.05 14.43
N SER A 22 -6.43 -1.44 13.44
CA SER A 22 -6.36 -1.98 12.08
C SER A 22 -5.51 -3.25 11.98
N TYR A 23 -4.66 -3.56 12.97
CA TYR A 23 -3.93 -4.84 13.01
C TYR A 23 -4.88 -6.05 13.03
N GLY A 24 -6.10 -5.88 13.55
CA GLY A 24 -7.13 -6.91 13.48
C GLY A 24 -7.54 -7.28 12.04
N LEU A 25 -7.33 -6.41 11.05
CA LEU A 25 -7.67 -6.69 9.63
C LEU A 25 -6.87 -7.85 9.03
N ILE A 26 -5.70 -8.17 9.60
CA ILE A 26 -4.86 -9.29 9.19
C ILE A 26 -4.84 -10.42 10.23
N ALA A 27 -5.68 -10.33 11.26
CA ALA A 27 -5.77 -11.34 12.31
C ALA A 27 -6.21 -12.69 11.70
N PRO A 28 -5.57 -13.81 12.09
CA PRO A 28 -6.02 -15.15 11.71
C PRO A 28 -7.44 -15.43 12.21
N ASP A 29 -7.78 -14.96 13.42
CA ASP A 29 -9.11 -15.10 14.00
C ASP A 29 -10.13 -14.25 13.22
N SER A 30 -11.17 -14.92 12.71
CA SER A 30 -12.29 -14.28 12.02
C SER A 30 -13.11 -13.33 12.90
N VAL A 31 -13.18 -13.55 14.21
CA VAL A 31 -13.94 -12.68 15.12
C VAL A 31 -13.21 -11.36 15.32
N GLU A 32 -11.91 -11.42 15.62
CA GLU A 32 -11.04 -10.23 15.70
C GLU A 32 -11.06 -9.43 14.38
N ARG A 33 -10.93 -10.15 13.25
CA ARG A 33 -11.00 -9.52 11.92
C ARG A 33 -12.35 -8.89 11.64
N GLY A 34 -13.45 -9.55 12.01
CA GLY A 34 -14.80 -9.00 11.90
C GLY A 34 -14.99 -7.71 12.71
N ALA A 35 -14.45 -7.65 13.94
CA ALA A 35 -14.48 -6.44 14.76
C ALA A 35 -13.68 -5.29 14.13
N ALA A 36 -12.51 -5.58 13.56
CA ALA A 36 -11.70 -4.60 12.85
C ALA A 36 -12.40 -4.08 11.57
N LEU A 37 -13.07 -4.96 10.81
CA LEU A 37 -13.85 -4.58 9.64
C LEU A 37 -15.04 -3.68 10.02
N ALA A 38 -15.78 -4.01 11.07
CA ALA A 38 -16.89 -3.17 11.55
C ALA A 38 -16.41 -1.78 11.98
N ARG A 39 -15.25 -1.70 12.65
CA ARG A 39 -14.63 -0.43 13.02
C ARG A 39 -14.17 0.37 11.79
N LEU A 40 -13.62 -0.30 10.78
CA LEU A 40 -13.26 0.33 9.52
C LEU A 40 -14.49 0.93 8.83
N ASP A 41 -15.60 0.18 8.75
CA ASP A 41 -16.82 0.69 8.12
C ASP A 41 -17.38 1.90 8.85
N ALA A 42 -17.35 1.92 10.19
CA ALA A 42 -17.73 3.08 10.98
C ALA A 42 -16.83 4.29 10.71
N ALA A 43 -15.49 4.11 10.72
CA ALA A 43 -14.53 5.16 10.44
C ALA A 43 -14.69 5.73 9.01
N ARG A 44 -14.98 4.86 8.03
CA ARG A 44 -15.25 5.26 6.64
C ARG A 44 -16.53 6.06 6.52
N ALA A 45 -17.60 5.65 7.21
CA ALA A 45 -18.86 6.41 7.21
C ALA A 45 -18.65 7.83 7.79
N GLU A 46 -17.88 7.94 8.87
CA GLU A 46 -17.52 9.23 9.47
C GLU A 46 -16.70 10.11 8.52
N ALA A 47 -15.65 9.55 7.91
CA ALA A 47 -14.80 10.26 6.97
C ALA A 47 -15.56 10.71 5.71
N GLN A 48 -16.47 9.86 5.19
CA GLN A 48 -17.34 10.21 4.06
C GLN A 48 -18.31 11.34 4.41
N ALA A 49 -18.92 11.30 5.61
CA ALA A 49 -19.80 12.37 6.07
C ALA A 49 -19.03 13.69 6.24
N ALA A 50 -17.82 13.66 6.81
CA ALA A 50 -16.97 14.83 6.93
C ALA A 50 -16.54 15.39 5.56
N ARG A 51 -16.19 14.51 4.62
CA ARG A 51 -15.86 14.89 3.23
C ARG A 51 -17.05 15.53 2.51
N ALA A 52 -18.26 15.02 2.71
CA ALA A 52 -19.46 15.61 2.13
C ALA A 52 -19.66 17.05 2.63
N ARG A 53 -19.52 17.29 3.93
CA ARG A 53 -19.59 18.64 4.52
C ARG A 53 -18.52 19.58 3.98
N TYR A 54 -17.29 19.08 3.82
CA TYR A 54 -16.20 19.83 3.19
C TYR A 54 -16.55 20.21 1.75
N ASN A 55 -17.01 19.26 0.94
CA ASN A 55 -17.40 19.51 -0.45
C ASN A 55 -18.54 20.54 -0.55
N GLU A 56 -19.51 20.50 0.36
CA GLU A 56 -20.59 21.49 0.40
C GLU A 56 -20.08 22.89 0.77
N ALA A 57 -19.21 23.00 1.77
CA ALA A 57 -18.60 24.28 2.16
C ALA A 57 -17.79 24.86 1.00
N TRP A 58 -16.99 24.01 0.34
CA TRP A 58 -16.23 24.37 -0.86
C TRP A 58 -17.15 24.86 -1.99
N LEU A 59 -18.21 24.11 -2.30
CA LEU A 59 -19.14 24.48 -3.38
C LEU A 59 -19.85 25.81 -3.11
N ARG A 60 -20.24 26.07 -1.85
CA ARG A 60 -20.84 27.35 -1.44
C ARG A 60 -19.87 28.50 -1.62
N ALA A 61 -18.63 28.35 -1.12
CA ALA A 61 -17.59 29.37 -1.23
C ALA A 61 -17.19 29.65 -2.69
N SER A 62 -17.04 28.61 -3.50
CA SER A 62 -16.72 28.73 -4.92
C SER A 62 -17.82 29.44 -5.71
N ARG A 63 -19.10 29.17 -5.41
CA ARG A 63 -20.25 29.85 -6.06
C ARG A 63 -20.41 31.30 -5.65
N ALA A 64 -19.93 31.69 -4.46
CA ALA A 64 -19.92 33.08 -4.02
C ALA A 64 -18.89 33.95 -4.76
N GLY A 65 -18.02 33.34 -5.60
CA GLY A 65 -17.03 34.07 -6.40
C GLY A 65 -15.80 34.54 -5.62
N SER A 66 -15.58 34.01 -4.41
CA SER A 66 -14.41 34.32 -3.59
C SER A 66 -13.14 33.73 -4.24
N GLU A 67 -12.18 34.58 -4.60
CA GLU A 67 -10.87 34.14 -5.12
C GLU A 67 -10.10 33.33 -4.05
N ASP A 68 -10.30 33.67 -2.76
CA ASP A 68 -9.70 33.04 -1.59
C ASP A 68 -10.66 32.07 -0.88
N TRP A 69 -11.54 31.38 -1.63
CA TRP A 69 -12.51 30.42 -1.09
C TRP A 69 -11.91 29.39 -0.12
N HIS A 70 -10.62 29.06 -0.30
CA HIS A 70 -9.88 28.08 0.50
C HIS A 70 -9.53 28.59 1.91
N GLN A 71 -9.56 29.91 2.12
CA GLN A 71 -9.34 30.56 3.41
C GLN A 71 -10.63 30.86 4.15
N GLU A 72 -11.79 30.69 3.50
CA GLU A 72 -13.11 30.88 4.11
C GLU A 72 -13.22 30.03 5.38
N PRO A 73 -13.55 30.63 6.54
CA PRO A 73 -13.54 29.91 7.82
C PRO A 73 -14.34 28.61 7.82
N SER A 74 -15.48 28.57 7.10
CA SER A 74 -16.29 27.35 6.98
C SER A 74 -15.60 26.25 6.17
N VAL A 75 -14.82 26.61 5.14
CA VAL A 75 -14.08 25.65 4.32
C VAL A 75 -12.91 25.10 5.12
N VAL A 76 -12.14 25.97 5.79
CA VAL A 76 -11.02 25.56 6.65
C VAL A 76 -11.50 24.66 7.80
N ALA A 77 -12.61 25.03 8.47
CA ALA A 77 -13.17 24.21 9.54
C ALA A 77 -13.63 22.84 9.04
N ALA A 78 -14.33 22.80 7.89
CA ALA A 78 -14.78 21.54 7.31
C ALA A 78 -13.62 20.67 6.80
N GLN A 79 -12.55 21.29 6.29
CA GLN A 79 -11.33 20.60 5.91
C GLN A 79 -10.67 19.94 7.12
N ARG A 80 -10.50 20.66 8.23
CA ARG A 80 -9.91 20.10 9.48
C ARG A 80 -10.71 18.91 10.01
N LEU A 81 -12.05 19.00 9.97
CA LEU A 81 -12.92 17.89 10.37
C LEU A 81 -12.75 16.68 9.46
N TYR A 82 -12.61 16.90 8.14
CA TYR A 82 -12.36 15.83 7.19
C TYR A 82 -10.97 15.21 7.39
N GLU A 83 -9.93 16.01 7.57
CA GLU A 83 -8.57 15.53 7.85
C GLU A 83 -8.51 14.72 9.14
N GLU A 84 -9.17 15.17 10.20
CA GLU A 84 -9.23 14.46 11.48
C GLU A 84 -9.93 13.11 11.35
N ALA A 85 -11.12 13.08 10.73
CA ALA A 85 -11.86 11.84 10.49
C ALA A 85 -11.06 10.88 9.58
N GLY A 86 -10.49 11.41 8.49
CA GLY A 86 -9.66 10.66 7.56
C GLY A 86 -8.40 10.07 8.22
N SER A 87 -7.82 10.76 9.21
CA SER A 87 -6.63 10.27 9.94
C SER A 87 -6.87 9.00 10.75
N ARG A 88 -8.15 8.65 11.01
CA ARG A 88 -8.56 7.46 11.76
C ARG A 88 -9.08 6.33 10.86
N CYS A 89 -9.02 6.52 9.53
CA CYS A 89 -9.60 5.60 8.56
C CYS A 89 -8.54 5.09 7.57
N LEU A 90 -8.49 3.78 7.31
CA LEU A 90 -7.68 3.25 6.21
C LEU A 90 -8.47 3.19 4.90
N PRO A 91 -7.86 3.52 3.74
CA PRO A 91 -6.49 3.99 3.56
C PRO A 91 -6.34 5.53 3.66
N GLU A 92 -7.39 6.27 3.96
CA GLU A 92 -7.40 7.75 3.94
C GLU A 92 -6.28 8.37 4.79
N ALA A 93 -6.05 7.82 5.99
CA ALA A 93 -5.01 8.26 6.90
C ALA A 93 -3.61 8.25 6.28
N LEU A 94 -3.34 7.33 5.34
CA LEU A 94 -2.03 7.21 4.67
C LEU A 94 -1.71 8.43 3.77
N TRP A 95 -2.71 9.26 3.44
CA TRP A 95 -2.63 10.41 2.54
C TRP A 95 -2.84 11.77 3.22
N HIS A 96 -3.51 11.83 4.37
CA HIS A 96 -3.80 13.09 5.06
C HIS A 96 -2.62 13.64 5.90
N ALA A 97 -1.54 12.86 6.08
CA ALA A 97 -0.29 13.35 6.67
C ALA A 97 0.52 14.19 5.65
N PRO A 98 1.33 15.18 6.09
CA PRO A 98 2.06 16.06 5.18
C PRO A 98 2.83 15.27 4.12
N TYR A 99 2.52 15.59 2.86
CA TYR A 99 2.68 14.77 1.66
C TYR A 99 4.13 14.58 1.18
N ARG A 100 5.13 14.73 2.05
CA ARG A 100 6.55 14.82 1.65
C ARG A 100 7.50 13.88 2.38
N ASP A 101 7.04 13.18 3.40
CA ASP A 101 7.93 12.28 4.15
C ASP A 101 8.10 10.94 3.44
N ASP A 102 9.35 10.49 3.38
CA ASP A 102 9.68 9.14 2.95
C ASP A 102 8.92 8.14 3.84
N ILE A 103 8.00 7.37 3.25
CA ILE A 103 7.15 6.45 4.01
C ILE A 103 7.96 5.49 4.88
N ARG A 104 9.19 5.18 4.47
CA ARG A 104 10.10 4.26 5.16
C ARG A 104 10.66 4.82 6.46
N MET A 105 10.67 6.14 6.60
CA MET A 105 11.07 6.85 7.82
C MET A 105 9.88 7.39 8.59
N SER A 106 8.67 7.20 8.06
CA SER A 106 7.45 7.76 8.61
C SER A 106 6.83 6.81 9.64
N PRO A 107 6.25 7.34 10.73
CA PRO A 107 5.42 6.58 11.67
C PRO A 107 4.29 5.76 11.02
N LYS A 108 3.91 6.10 9.78
CA LYS A 108 2.86 5.40 9.02
C LYS A 108 3.33 4.08 8.37
N LEU A 109 4.63 3.79 8.34
CA LEU A 109 5.18 2.58 7.68
C LEU A 109 4.48 1.28 8.10
N PRO A 110 4.25 1.00 9.40
CA PRO A 110 3.63 -0.26 9.80
C PRO A 110 2.21 -0.40 9.24
N PHE A 111 1.45 0.70 9.19
CA PHE A 111 0.08 0.72 8.66
C PHE A 111 0.04 0.61 7.13
N ALA A 112 1.05 1.14 6.44
CA ALA A 112 1.21 0.96 5.00
C ALA A 112 1.51 -0.51 4.64
N LEU A 113 2.41 -1.16 5.38
CA LEU A 113 2.69 -2.59 5.21
C LEU A 113 1.47 -3.44 5.53
N LEU A 114 0.75 -3.13 6.61
CA LEU A 114 -0.50 -3.78 6.99
C LEU A 114 -1.56 -3.66 5.89
N PHE A 115 -1.74 -2.48 5.30
CA PHE A 115 -2.71 -2.28 4.23
C PHE A 115 -2.40 -3.14 3.00
N LEU A 116 -1.11 -3.27 2.64
CA LEU A 116 -0.67 -4.13 1.55
C LEU A 116 -0.80 -5.62 1.91
N GLU A 117 -0.51 -6.00 3.16
CA GLU A 117 -0.66 -7.37 3.64
C GLU A 117 -2.13 -7.80 3.68
N TRP A 118 -3.03 -6.92 4.12
CA TRP A 118 -4.47 -7.16 4.10
C TRP A 118 -4.97 -7.35 2.66
N GLU A 119 -4.54 -6.51 1.71
CA GLU A 119 -4.86 -6.70 0.29
C GLU A 119 -4.29 -8.02 -0.27
N ALA A 120 -3.12 -8.44 0.20
CA ALA A 120 -2.46 -9.67 -0.23
C ALA A 120 -3.22 -10.92 0.26
N ARG A 121 -3.55 -10.95 1.56
CA ARG A 121 -4.10 -12.12 2.27
C ARG A 121 -5.62 -12.24 2.21
N PHE A 122 -6.35 -11.12 2.24
CA PHE A 122 -7.81 -11.09 2.29
C PHE A 122 -8.38 -10.19 1.17
N PRO A 123 -8.13 -10.52 -0.11
CA PRO A 123 -8.42 -9.61 -1.22
C PRO A 123 -9.91 -9.30 -1.41
N GLN A 124 -10.83 -10.20 -1.02
CA GLN A 124 -12.28 -9.97 -1.10
C GLN A 124 -12.72 -8.93 -0.07
N GLU A 125 -12.33 -9.13 1.20
CA GLU A 125 -12.60 -8.18 2.29
C GLU A 125 -12.02 -6.81 1.96
N TRP A 126 -10.76 -6.75 1.51
CA TRP A 126 -10.13 -5.49 1.08
C TRP A 126 -10.90 -4.83 -0.08
N THR A 127 -11.40 -5.60 -1.04
CA THR A 127 -12.15 -5.06 -2.19
C THR A 127 -13.48 -4.45 -1.76
N GLN A 128 -14.15 -5.06 -0.80
CA GLN A 128 -15.42 -4.58 -0.26
C GLN A 128 -15.23 -3.34 0.62
N HIS A 129 -14.22 -3.36 1.49
CA HIS A 129 -14.10 -2.38 2.58
C HIS A 129 -13.05 -1.29 2.37
N ALA A 130 -12.09 -1.43 1.46
CA ALA A 130 -11.00 -0.45 1.36
C ALA A 130 -10.37 -0.33 -0.02
N LYS A 131 -11.08 -0.72 -1.07
CA LYS A 131 -10.57 -0.73 -2.44
C LYS A 131 -10.00 0.64 -2.84
N ALA A 132 -8.68 0.72 -2.90
CA ALA A 132 -7.95 1.91 -3.32
C ALA A 132 -6.71 1.52 -4.14
N TRP A 133 -6.90 1.26 -5.44
CA TRP A 133 -5.80 0.85 -6.32
C TRP A 133 -4.71 1.92 -6.47
N GLY A 134 -5.09 3.21 -6.47
CA GLY A 134 -4.15 4.32 -6.51
C GLY A 134 -3.24 4.32 -5.28
N THR A 135 -3.84 4.14 -4.10
CA THR A 135 -3.13 3.99 -2.83
C THR A 135 -2.15 2.84 -2.87
N LYS A 136 -2.60 1.62 -3.22
CA LYS A 136 -1.75 0.44 -3.34
C LYS A 136 -0.54 0.72 -4.24
N GLN A 137 -0.77 1.29 -5.41
CA GLN A 137 0.29 1.61 -6.37
C GLN A 137 1.30 2.62 -5.82
N ALA A 138 0.84 3.70 -5.20
CA ALA A 138 1.70 4.72 -4.64
C ALA A 138 2.56 4.16 -3.48
N LEU A 139 1.96 3.39 -2.57
CA LEU A 139 2.70 2.75 -1.46
C LEU A 139 3.79 1.79 -1.96
N ILE A 140 3.48 0.93 -2.93
CA ILE A 140 4.47 -0.01 -3.49
C ILE A 140 5.64 0.76 -4.14
N ARG A 141 5.34 1.84 -4.87
CA ARG A 141 6.36 2.68 -5.49
C ARG A 141 7.24 3.38 -4.46
N ASP A 142 6.65 3.87 -3.37
CA ASP A 142 7.37 4.55 -2.29
C ASP A 142 8.29 3.59 -1.54
N LEU A 143 7.81 2.38 -1.24
CA LEU A 143 8.60 1.32 -0.62
C LEU A 143 9.75 0.84 -1.50
N ALA A 144 9.59 0.91 -2.83
CA ALA A 144 10.61 0.51 -3.80
C ALA A 144 11.65 1.61 -4.13
N ARG A 145 11.61 2.79 -3.50
CA ARG A 145 12.55 3.88 -3.83
C ARG A 145 14.00 3.54 -3.49
N ARG A 146 14.26 2.84 -2.36
CA ARG A 146 15.57 2.27 -2.00
C ARG A 146 15.38 1.07 -1.08
N SER A 147 16.40 0.23 -0.98
CA SER A 147 16.38 -0.94 -0.11
C SER A 147 16.15 -0.54 1.35
N PRO A 148 15.26 -1.25 2.08
CA PRO A 148 15.08 -1.01 3.50
C PRO A 148 16.37 -1.39 4.24
N SER A 149 16.80 -0.55 5.18
CA SER A 149 17.87 -0.87 6.12
C SER A 149 17.38 -1.68 7.32
N ASP A 150 16.07 -1.68 7.57
CA ASP A 150 15.41 -2.43 8.63
C ASP A 150 15.07 -3.85 8.13
N GLU A 151 15.63 -4.86 8.80
CA GLU A 151 15.44 -6.27 8.45
C GLU A 151 14.01 -6.77 8.65
N ALA A 152 13.24 -6.23 9.61
CA ALA A 152 11.84 -6.59 9.80
C ALA A 152 10.98 -6.04 8.64
N VAL A 153 11.27 -4.82 8.18
CA VAL A 153 10.62 -4.24 6.99
C VAL A 153 10.98 -5.05 5.74
N LYS A 154 12.26 -5.42 5.59
CA LYS A 154 12.74 -6.27 4.50
C LYS A 154 12.01 -7.62 4.47
N ALA A 155 11.94 -8.31 5.61
CA ALA A 155 11.24 -9.58 5.74
C ALA A 155 9.74 -9.47 5.37
N LYS A 156 9.06 -8.41 5.81
CA LYS A 156 7.66 -8.15 5.43
C LYS A 156 7.50 -7.94 3.93
N LEU A 157 8.39 -7.17 3.30
CA LEU A 157 8.32 -6.94 1.86
C LEU A 157 8.63 -8.21 1.05
N LEU A 158 9.58 -9.04 1.50
CA LEU A 158 9.84 -10.35 0.91
C LEU A 158 8.61 -11.25 0.98
N ALA A 159 7.97 -11.33 2.15
CA ALA A 159 6.73 -12.09 2.32
C ALA A 159 5.59 -11.56 1.42
N LEU A 160 5.47 -10.24 1.24
CA LEU A 160 4.48 -9.66 0.32
C LEU A 160 4.75 -10.05 -1.14
N VAL A 161 6.01 -9.98 -1.59
CA VAL A 161 6.37 -10.42 -2.95
C VAL A 161 6.03 -11.89 -3.14
N GLU A 162 6.36 -12.74 -2.15
CA GLU A 162 6.07 -14.17 -2.16
C GLU A 162 4.57 -14.47 -2.25
N VAL A 163 3.72 -13.79 -1.48
CA VAL A 163 2.25 -13.96 -1.56
C VAL A 163 1.71 -13.50 -2.91
N VAL A 164 2.21 -12.38 -3.45
CA VAL A 164 1.72 -11.82 -4.71
C VAL A 164 2.05 -12.70 -5.91
N VAL A 165 3.24 -13.33 -5.95
CA VAL A 165 3.58 -14.22 -7.06
C VAL A 165 2.76 -15.52 -7.03
N GLN A 166 2.36 -15.99 -5.85
CA GLN A 166 1.62 -17.24 -5.72
C GLN A 166 0.12 -17.15 -6.03
N ARG A 167 -0.44 -15.94 -6.15
CA ARG A 167 -1.88 -15.75 -6.41
C ARG A 167 -2.18 -15.36 -7.86
N ALA A 168 -3.44 -15.50 -8.25
CA ALA A 168 -3.93 -14.93 -9.51
C ALA A 168 -3.69 -13.41 -9.56
N TYR A 169 -3.26 -12.91 -10.72
CA TYR A 169 -2.87 -11.52 -10.89
C TYR A 169 -3.99 -10.54 -10.50
N ARG A 170 -3.68 -9.55 -9.67
CA ARG A 170 -4.57 -8.45 -9.32
C ARG A 170 -4.06 -7.10 -9.80
N CYS A 171 -4.96 -6.12 -9.83
CA CYS A 171 -4.63 -4.77 -10.26
C CYS A 171 -3.43 -4.22 -9.48
N LYS A 172 -2.48 -3.66 -10.22
CA LYS A 172 -1.21 -3.09 -9.72
C LYS A 172 -0.19 -4.10 -9.17
N ASP A 173 -0.43 -5.42 -9.22
CA ASP A 173 0.53 -6.42 -8.73
C ASP A 173 1.88 -6.33 -9.46
N ARG A 174 1.89 -5.90 -10.73
CA ARG A 174 3.13 -5.64 -11.47
C ARG A 174 4.09 -4.67 -10.77
N GLU A 175 3.59 -3.75 -9.95
CA GLU A 175 4.46 -2.79 -9.27
C GLU A 175 5.34 -3.47 -8.21
N TYR A 176 5.00 -4.67 -7.72
CA TYR A 176 5.83 -5.46 -6.80
C TYR A 176 7.17 -5.90 -7.41
N VAL A 177 7.30 -5.92 -8.74
CA VAL A 177 8.61 -6.12 -9.39
C VAL A 177 9.60 -5.03 -8.99
N ARG A 178 9.14 -3.80 -8.75
CA ARG A 178 10.03 -2.72 -8.27
C ARG A 178 10.60 -3.06 -6.91
N VAL A 179 9.74 -3.54 -6.00
CA VAL A 179 10.13 -4.02 -4.68
C VAL A 179 11.08 -5.21 -4.80
N ALA A 180 10.79 -6.17 -5.68
CA ALA A 180 11.65 -7.32 -5.95
C ALA A 180 13.07 -6.88 -6.38
N ARG A 181 13.19 -5.93 -7.32
CA ARG A 181 14.50 -5.38 -7.74
C ARG A 181 15.26 -4.73 -6.60
N THR A 182 14.54 -4.00 -5.75
CA THR A 182 15.11 -3.36 -4.56
C THR A 182 15.60 -4.36 -3.51
N LEU A 183 15.05 -5.59 -3.53
CA LEU A 183 15.33 -6.66 -2.58
C LEU A 183 16.14 -7.81 -3.19
N ASP A 184 16.67 -7.65 -4.41
CA ASP A 184 17.37 -8.74 -5.09
C ASP A 184 18.55 -9.24 -4.25
N GLY A 185 18.64 -10.56 -4.15
CA GLY A 185 19.53 -11.28 -3.26
C GLY A 185 19.03 -12.69 -2.99
N ASP A 186 19.86 -13.49 -2.32
CA ASP A 186 19.67 -14.94 -2.21
C ASP A 186 18.34 -15.35 -1.56
N ASP A 187 17.87 -14.62 -0.53
CA ASP A 187 16.60 -14.94 0.14
C ASP A 187 15.41 -14.75 -0.81
N LEU A 188 15.36 -13.63 -1.55
CA LEU A 188 14.31 -13.39 -2.53
C LEU A 188 14.37 -14.42 -3.66
N ARG A 189 15.55 -14.65 -4.24
CA ARG A 189 15.73 -15.60 -5.34
C ARG A 189 15.33 -17.01 -4.91
N THR A 190 15.72 -17.45 -3.71
CA THR A 190 15.33 -18.76 -3.17
C THR A 190 13.81 -18.91 -3.07
N ARG A 191 13.10 -17.90 -2.58
CA ARG A 191 11.63 -17.90 -2.48
C ARG A 191 10.97 -17.94 -3.86
N LEU A 192 11.47 -17.15 -4.81
CA LEU A 192 10.96 -17.12 -6.17
C LEU A 192 11.21 -18.43 -6.91
N HIS A 193 12.40 -19.03 -6.79
CA HIS A 193 12.67 -20.36 -7.35
C HIS A 193 11.72 -21.40 -6.74
N ARG A 194 11.52 -21.40 -5.42
CA ARG A 194 10.56 -22.31 -4.79
C ARG A 194 9.14 -22.13 -5.36
N ALA A 195 8.66 -20.89 -5.47
CA ALA A 195 7.36 -20.59 -6.06
C ALA A 195 7.27 -21.02 -7.54
N HIS A 196 8.37 -20.87 -8.29
CA HIS A 196 8.45 -21.30 -9.68
C HIS A 196 8.35 -22.82 -9.88
N HIS A 197 8.72 -23.61 -8.86
CA HIS A 197 8.64 -25.09 -8.91
C HIS A 197 7.38 -25.66 -8.24
N MET A 198 6.51 -24.82 -7.68
CA MET A 198 5.23 -25.28 -7.11
C MET A 198 4.26 -25.73 -8.22
N GLU A 199 3.35 -26.65 -7.90
CA GLU A 199 2.22 -27.06 -8.77
C GLU A 199 1.09 -26.01 -8.81
N ASN A 200 1.46 -24.73 -8.80
CA ASN A 200 0.53 -23.61 -8.91
C ASN A 200 0.85 -22.82 -10.18
N PRO A 201 -0.01 -22.86 -11.22
CA PRO A 201 0.27 -22.20 -12.50
C PRO A 201 0.56 -20.70 -12.38
N TRP A 202 -0.08 -20.02 -11.42
CA TRP A 202 0.18 -18.60 -11.17
C TRP A 202 1.56 -18.37 -10.57
N ALA A 203 1.94 -19.18 -9.58
CA ALA A 203 3.25 -19.13 -8.96
C ALA A 203 4.36 -19.39 -9.98
N GLN A 204 4.20 -20.41 -10.83
CA GLN A 204 5.15 -20.72 -11.91
C GLN A 204 5.37 -19.53 -12.84
N LEU A 205 4.28 -18.96 -13.38
CA LEU A 205 4.36 -17.87 -14.35
C LEU A 205 4.87 -16.57 -13.72
N HIS A 206 4.33 -16.16 -12.57
CA HIS A 206 4.72 -14.90 -11.95
C HIS A 206 6.14 -14.96 -11.41
N ALA A 207 6.52 -16.02 -10.69
CA ALA A 207 7.86 -16.12 -10.12
C ALA A 207 8.92 -16.23 -11.21
N GLY A 208 8.66 -17.01 -12.27
CA GLY A 208 9.56 -17.12 -13.43
C GLY A 208 9.78 -15.78 -14.13
N TYR A 209 8.72 -14.99 -14.32
CA TYR A 209 8.85 -13.66 -14.91
C TYR A 209 9.58 -12.65 -14.00
N VAL A 210 9.35 -12.72 -12.69
CA VAL A 210 10.08 -11.87 -11.74
C VAL A 210 11.56 -12.24 -11.77
N LEU A 211 11.93 -13.52 -11.70
CA LEU A 211 13.32 -13.98 -11.84
C LEU A 211 13.96 -13.45 -13.12
N TRP A 212 13.30 -13.64 -14.26
CA TRP A 212 13.79 -13.13 -15.54
C TRP A 212 14.01 -11.60 -15.52
N LEU A 213 13.13 -10.82 -14.88
CA LEU A 213 13.29 -9.37 -14.74
C LEU A 213 14.36 -8.94 -13.71
N LEU A 214 14.76 -9.83 -12.79
CA LEU A 214 15.89 -9.62 -11.88
C LEU A 214 17.21 -9.85 -12.61
N ASP A 215 17.27 -10.83 -13.52
CA ASP A 215 18.45 -11.08 -14.36
C ASP A 215 18.61 -10.05 -15.50
N HIS A 216 17.53 -9.33 -15.84
CA HIS A 216 17.50 -8.28 -16.88
C HIS A 216 17.03 -6.92 -16.29
N PRO A 217 17.81 -6.28 -15.40
CA PRO A 217 17.39 -5.07 -14.67
C PRO A 217 17.10 -3.87 -15.59
N GLU A 218 17.74 -3.81 -16.76
CA GLU A 218 17.56 -2.78 -17.79
C GLU A 218 16.19 -2.85 -18.48
N VAL A 219 15.55 -4.02 -18.49
CA VAL A 219 14.25 -4.21 -19.13
C VAL A 219 13.16 -3.52 -18.29
N PRO A 220 12.29 -2.69 -18.88
CA PRO A 220 11.20 -2.07 -18.13
C PRO A 220 10.06 -3.08 -17.90
N ASN A 221 9.51 -3.11 -16.68
CA ASN A 221 8.33 -3.94 -16.41
C ASN A 221 7.05 -3.33 -17.02
N THR A 222 6.76 -3.70 -18.27
CA THR A 222 5.58 -3.25 -19.02
C THR A 222 4.68 -4.42 -19.41
N ARG A 223 3.43 -4.11 -19.76
CA ARG A 223 2.49 -5.12 -20.28
C ARG A 223 2.99 -5.73 -21.60
N HIS A 224 3.71 -4.95 -22.40
CA HIS A 224 4.28 -5.43 -23.65
C HIS A 224 5.38 -6.47 -23.39
N VAL A 225 6.33 -6.15 -22.50
CA VAL A 225 7.40 -7.07 -22.09
C VAL A 225 6.85 -8.37 -21.52
N TRP A 226 5.84 -8.29 -20.64
CA TRP A 226 5.15 -9.48 -20.13
C TRP A 226 4.58 -10.36 -21.25
N ARG A 227 3.90 -9.77 -22.24
CA ARG A 227 3.34 -10.52 -23.37
C ARG A 227 4.42 -11.17 -24.22
N THR A 228 5.50 -10.46 -24.50
CA THR A 228 6.64 -10.99 -25.26
C THR A 228 7.26 -12.20 -24.53
N TRP A 229 7.48 -12.07 -23.23
CA TRP A 229 7.97 -13.16 -22.37
C TRP A 229 7.02 -14.37 -22.36
N LEU A 230 5.71 -14.14 -22.30
CA LEU A 230 4.70 -15.21 -22.40
C LEU A 230 4.63 -15.89 -23.77
N THR A 231 5.21 -15.31 -24.82
CA THR A 231 5.22 -15.91 -26.17
C THR A 231 6.55 -16.55 -26.53
N ASP A 232 7.64 -16.18 -25.86
CA ASP A 232 8.97 -16.76 -26.09
C ASP A 232 9.24 -17.90 -25.08
N PRO A 233 9.36 -19.16 -25.51
CA PRO A 233 9.72 -20.26 -24.63
C PRO A 233 11.15 -20.16 -24.08
N ARG A 234 12.06 -19.51 -24.81
CA ARG A 234 13.49 -19.41 -24.44
C ARG A 234 13.70 -18.46 -23.25
N SER A 235 12.79 -17.51 -23.05
CA SER A 235 12.84 -16.57 -21.92
C SER A 235 12.26 -17.13 -20.62
N ARG A 236 11.64 -18.32 -20.65
CA ARG A 236 10.94 -18.93 -19.50
C ARG A 236 11.78 -19.97 -18.75
N CYS A 237 12.97 -20.29 -19.25
CA CYS A 237 13.98 -21.04 -18.51
C CYS A 237 14.91 -20.03 -17.81
N PRO A 238 14.93 -19.96 -16.47
CA PRO A 238 16.00 -19.28 -15.74
C PRO A 238 17.33 -20.04 -15.88
#